data_AF-A0A968VPW0-F1
#
_entry.id   AF-A0A968VPW0-F1
#
_cell.length_a   1.000
_cell.length_b   1.000
_cell.length_c   1.000
_cell.angle_alpha   90.00
_cell.angle_beta   90.00
_cell.angle_gamma   90.00
#
_symmetry.space_group_name_H-M   'P 1'
#
loop_
_entity.id
_entity.type
_entity.pdbx_description
1 polymer ?
#
loop_
_entity_poly.entity_id
_entity_poly.type
_entity_poly.pdbx_seq_one_letter_code
_entity_poly.pdbx_strand_id
1 'polypeptide(L)'
;MANTASCITCELLEGRDAGTRPLWDDIFRTQFAEAAGHPHVHVHIVPRMADLPADRRGPHIFSYLSVPEAERVSEEAMNAIATRIRALPCEQAKTHRITVAARPQCE
;
A
#
# COMPACT_ATOMS: atom_id res chain seq x y z
N MET A 1 28.50 -3.38 -25.48
CA MET A 1 27.18 -3.92 -25.85
C MET A 1 26.65 -4.65 -24.63
N ALA A 2 25.80 -3.98 -23.84
CA ALA A 2 25.31 -4.52 -22.58
C ALA A 2 24.29 -5.64 -22.86
N ASN A 3 24.45 -6.75 -22.15
CA ASN A 3 23.68 -7.98 -22.26
C ASN A 3 22.17 -7.71 -22.10
N THR A 4 21.41 -7.90 -23.18
CA THR A 4 19.96 -7.72 -23.31
C THR A 4 19.19 -8.93 -22.79
N ALA A 5 19.39 -9.30 -21.53
CA ALA A 5 18.35 -10.02 -20.80
C ALA A 5 17.57 -8.96 -20.03
N SER A 6 16.29 -8.76 -20.36
CA SER A 6 15.44 -7.79 -19.66
C SER A 6 15.47 -8.14 -18.17
N CYS A 7 16.00 -7.24 -17.34
CA CYS A 7 15.92 -7.41 -15.91
C CYS A 7 14.43 -7.38 -15.54
N ILE A 8 13.89 -8.49 -15.04
CA ILE A 8 12.48 -8.60 -14.70
C ILE A 8 12.08 -7.52 -13.68
N THR A 9 12.99 -7.15 -12.77
CA THR A 9 12.78 -6.03 -11.85
C THR A 9 12.69 -4.70 -12.60
N CYS A 10 13.56 -4.43 -13.57
CA CYS A 10 13.48 -3.20 -14.37
C CYS A 10 12.18 -3.14 -15.19
N GLU A 11 11.76 -4.24 -15.80
CA GLU A 11 10.50 -4.31 -16.56
C GLU A 11 9.25 -4.13 -15.66
N LEU A 12 9.31 -4.66 -14.43
CA LEU A 12 8.27 -4.44 -13.42
C LEU A 12 8.24 -2.96 -12.97
N LEU A 13 9.41 -2.37 -12.73
CA LEU A 13 9.54 -0.96 -12.35
C LEU A 13 9.09 -0.01 -13.46
N GLU A 14 9.46 -0.28 -14.72
CA GLU A 14 9.04 0.51 -15.88
C GLU A 14 7.54 0.41 -16.10
N GLY A 15 6.95 -0.79 -16.05
CA GLY A 15 5.49 -0.94 -16.16
C GLY A 15 4.75 -0.27 -15.00
N ARG A 16 5.30 -0.34 -13.79
CA ARG A 16 4.76 0.36 -12.61
C ARG A 16 4.82 1.87 -12.82
N ASP A 17 5.96 2.40 -13.25
CA ASP A 17 6.15 3.84 -13.42
C ASP A 17 5.41 4.41 -14.63
N ALA A 18 5.11 3.57 -15.64
CA ALA A 18 4.22 3.88 -16.76
C ALA A 18 2.72 3.72 -16.43
N GLY A 19 2.36 3.23 -15.23
CA GLY A 19 0.97 2.99 -14.83
C GLY A 19 0.26 1.88 -15.60
N THR A 20 1.01 0.99 -16.27
CA THR A 20 0.46 -0.12 -17.07
C THR A 20 0.33 -1.42 -16.28
N ARG A 21 0.84 -1.46 -15.05
CA ARG A 21 0.69 -2.59 -14.13
C ARG A 21 -0.63 -2.47 -13.33
N PRO A 22 -1.22 -3.59 -12.90
CA PRO A 22 -2.35 -3.57 -11.99
C PRO A 22 -2.06 -2.77 -10.72
N LEU A 23 -3.09 -2.16 -10.12
CA LEU A 23 -2.94 -1.31 -8.93
C LEU A 23 -2.24 -1.99 -7.74
N TRP A 24 -2.27 -3.33 -7.65
CA TRP A 24 -1.56 -4.07 -6.61
C TRP A 24 -0.04 -4.17 -6.81
N ASP A 25 0.45 -3.92 -8.02
CA ASP A 25 1.88 -3.82 -8.35
C ASP A 25 2.44 -2.40 -8.11
N ASP A 26 1.56 -1.42 -7.83
CA ASP A 26 1.91 -0.05 -7.48
C ASP A 26 1.54 0.27 -6.01
N ILE A 27 2.07 -0.55 -5.10
CA ILE A 27 1.90 -0.38 -3.65
C ILE A 27 3.26 -0.08 -3.01
N PHE A 28 3.35 1.00 -2.25
CA PHE A 28 4.50 1.27 -1.40
C PHE A 28 4.30 0.60 -0.04
N ARG A 29 5.29 -0.20 0.39
CA ARG A 29 5.30 -0.94 1.65
C ARG A 29 6.51 -0.55 2.46
N THR A 30 6.31 -0.21 3.73
CA THR A 30 7.41 0.08 4.66
C THR A 30 7.08 -0.38 6.07
N GLN A 31 8.13 -0.62 6.85
CA GLN A 31 8.07 -0.95 8.26
C GLN A 31 9.07 -0.07 9.02
N PHE A 32 8.59 0.62 10.04
CA PHE A 32 9.41 1.33 11.01
C PHE A 32 9.22 0.65 12.36
N ALA A 33 10.29 0.16 12.98
CA ALA A 33 10.20 -0.64 14.22
C ALA A 33 11.02 -0.07 15.38
N GLU A 34 11.67 1.08 15.20
CA GLU A 34 12.68 1.61 16.14
C GLU A 34 12.16 2.78 16.99
N ALA A 35 10.95 3.28 16.72
CA ALA A 35 10.41 4.44 17.44
C ALA A 35 9.95 4.06 18.86
N ALA A 36 10.49 4.71 19.88
CA ALA A 36 10.20 4.43 21.29
C ALA A 36 8.69 4.50 21.64
N GLY A 37 7.90 5.31 20.92
CA GLY A 37 6.45 5.43 21.11
C GLY A 37 5.60 4.37 20.39
N HIS A 38 6.21 3.49 19.58
CA HIS A 38 5.50 2.50 18.75
C HIS A 38 6.08 1.10 18.98
N PRO A 39 5.85 0.50 20.17
CA PRO A 39 6.47 -0.77 20.56
C PRO A 39 5.94 -1.99 19.78
N HIS A 40 4.80 -1.84 19.11
CA HIS A 40 4.24 -2.89 18.25
C HIS A 40 4.70 -2.72 16.81
N VAL A 41 5.13 -3.82 16.21
CA VAL A 41 5.43 -3.88 14.78
C VAL A 41 4.14 -3.60 14.01
N HIS A 42 4.19 -2.59 13.14
CA HIS A 42 3.13 -2.28 12.20
C HIS A 42 3.73 -2.09 10.80
N VAL A 43 2.90 -2.26 9.78
CA VAL A 43 3.28 -2.11 8.38
C VAL A 43 2.41 -1.04 7.76
N HIS A 44 3.03 -0.10 7.05
CA HIS A 44 2.32 0.85 6.23
C HIS A 44 2.15 0.27 4.82
N ILE A 45 0.91 0.20 4.36
CA ILE A 45 0.55 -0.20 2.99
C ILE A 45 -0.12 1.01 2.35
N VAL A 46 0.54 1.64 1.38
CA VAL A 46 0.02 2.84 0.72
C VAL A 46 -0.21 2.57 -0.76
N PRO A 47 -1.46 2.66 -1.24
CA PRO A 47 -1.74 2.62 -2.68
C PRO A 47 -1.08 3.82 -3.37
N ARG A 48 -0.36 3.60 -4.47
CA ARG A 48 0.13 4.68 -5.33
C ARG A 48 -0.88 4.89 -6.46
N MET A 49 -1.48 6.07 -6.46
CA MET A 49 -2.33 6.51 -7.57
C MET A 49 -1.45 6.88 -8.77
N ALA A 50 -1.95 6.66 -9.99
CA ALA A 50 -1.20 6.95 -11.22
C ALA A 50 -0.78 8.43 -11.33
N ASP A 51 -1.58 9.32 -10.76
CA ASP A 51 -1.38 10.77 -10.72
C ASP A 51 -0.64 11.26 -9.46
N LEU A 52 -0.11 10.34 -8.63
CA LEU A 52 0.63 10.73 -7.43
C LEU A 52 1.86 11.58 -7.81
N PRO A 53 1.99 12.81 -7.26
CA PRO A 53 3.09 13.71 -7.55
C PRO A 53 4.45 13.05 -7.33
N ALA A 54 5.43 13.38 -8.18
CA ALA A 54 6.75 12.73 -8.14
C ALA A 54 7.46 12.91 -6.79
N ASP A 55 7.30 14.07 -6.15
CA ASP A 55 7.83 14.43 -4.84
C ASP A 55 7.04 13.82 -3.66
N ARG A 56 6.02 13.01 -3.95
CA ARG A 56 5.21 12.27 -2.97
C ARG A 56 5.31 10.74 -3.14
N ARG A 57 6.22 10.27 -4.01
CA ARG A 57 6.44 8.84 -4.25
C ARG A 57 7.42 8.23 -3.25
N GLY A 58 7.26 6.93 -2.98
CA GLY A 58 8.14 6.19 -2.07
C GLY A 58 8.08 6.72 -0.64
N PRO A 59 9.21 6.83 0.08
CA PRO A 59 9.25 7.34 1.45
C PRO A 59 8.68 8.77 1.61
N HIS A 60 8.71 9.59 0.56
CA HIS A 60 8.16 10.96 0.60
C HIS A 60 6.64 11.01 0.76
N ILE A 61 5.94 9.88 0.63
CA ILE A 61 4.51 9.79 0.92
C ILE A 61 4.17 10.21 2.36
N PHE A 62 5.09 10.00 3.31
CA PHE A 62 4.88 10.39 4.71
C PHE A 62 4.84 11.90 4.92
N SER A 63 5.23 12.71 3.95
CA SER A 63 5.07 14.16 4.02
C SER A 63 3.60 14.60 4.09
N TYR A 64 2.64 13.76 3.67
CA TYR A 64 1.22 14.03 3.88
C TYR A 64 0.80 14.00 5.36
N LEU A 65 1.61 13.42 6.26
CA LEU A 65 1.34 13.43 7.70
C LEU A 65 1.60 14.79 8.35
N SER A 66 2.32 15.69 7.67
CA SER A 66 2.77 16.98 8.20
C SER A 66 1.84 18.15 7.87
N VAL A 67 0.58 17.88 7.48
CA VAL A 67 -0.39 18.94 7.16
C VAL A 67 -1.01 19.58 8.42
N PRO A 68 -1.45 20.85 8.35
CA PRO A 68 -2.24 21.49 9.40
C PRO A 68 -3.47 20.67 9.79
N GLU A 69 -3.94 20.81 11.02
CA GLU A 69 -5.09 20.05 11.54
C GLU A 69 -6.34 20.18 10.67
N ALA A 70 -6.59 21.39 10.15
CA ALA A 70 -7.72 21.67 9.26
C ALA A 70 -7.69 20.91 7.93
N GLU A 71 -6.52 20.44 7.50
CA GLU A 71 -6.32 19.66 6.27
C GLU A 71 -6.26 18.15 6.52
N ARG A 72 -6.28 17.72 7.79
CA ARG A 72 -6.30 16.29 8.13
C ARG A 72 -7.66 15.70 7.81
N VAL A 73 -7.66 14.41 7.48
CA VAL A 73 -8.89 13.64 7.33
C VAL A 73 -9.63 13.67 8.68
N SER A 74 -10.89 14.11 8.67
CA SER A 74 -11.71 14.14 9.89
C SER A 74 -11.94 12.74 10.42
N GLU A 75 -12.23 12.63 11.72
CA GLU A 75 -12.54 11.33 12.35
C GLU A 75 -13.73 10.64 11.67
N GLU A 76 -14.77 11.40 11.32
CA GLU A 76 -15.93 10.89 10.59
C GLU A 76 -15.53 10.29 9.24
N ALA A 77 -14.68 10.97 8.47
CA ALA A 77 -14.19 10.48 7.19
C ALA A 77 -13.29 9.24 7.36
N MET A 78 -12.41 9.22 8.38
CA MET A 78 -11.60 8.05 8.71
C MET A 78 -12.48 6.81 9.01
N ASN A 79 -13.52 6.99 9.81
CA ASN A 79 -14.46 5.92 10.17
C ASN A 79 -15.26 5.40 8.97
N ALA A 80 -15.66 6.30 8.06
CA ALA A 80 -16.31 5.94 6.81
C ALA A 80 -15.38 5.11 5.90
N ILE A 81 -14.11 5.51 5.77
CA ILE A 81 -13.10 4.76 5.02
C ILE A 81 -12.88 3.37 5.63
N ALA A 82 -12.72 3.29 6.96
CA ALA A 82 -12.51 2.02 7.66
C ALA A 82 -13.67 1.04 7.43
N THR A 83 -14.91 1.54 7.46
CA THR A 83 -16.10 0.71 7.18
C THR A 83 -16.13 0.20 5.74
N ARG A 84 -15.75 1.03 4.76
CA ARG A 84 -15.66 0.62 3.36
C ARG A 84 -14.57 -0.45 3.14
N ILE A 85 -13.41 -0.29 3.77
CA ILE A 85 -12.33 -1.28 3.72
C ILE A 85 -12.80 -2.62 4.31
N ARG A 86 -13.49 -2.60 5.46
CA ARG A 86 -14.02 -3.81 6.10
C ARG A 86 -15.05 -4.55 5.25
N ALA A 87 -15.85 -3.82 4.47
CA ALA A 87 -16.86 -4.39 3.59
C ALA A 87 -16.28 -5.05 2.32
N LEU A 88 -15.00 -4.87 2.02
CA LEU A 88 -14.35 -5.57 0.92
C LEU A 88 -14.30 -7.08 1.24
N PRO A 89 -14.90 -7.96 0.41
CA PRO A 89 -14.92 -9.39 0.68
C PRO A 89 -13.50 -9.97 0.76
N CYS A 90 -13.28 -10.83 1.74
CA CYS A 90 -12.07 -11.68 1.86
C CYS A 90 -11.88 -12.64 0.66
N GLU A 91 -12.80 -12.65 -0.31
CA GLU A 91 -12.76 -13.53 -1.49
C GLU A 91 -11.53 -13.29 -2.39
N GLN A 92 -10.95 -12.08 -2.37
CA GLN A 92 -9.72 -11.77 -3.10
C GLN A 92 -8.43 -12.29 -2.44
N ALA A 93 -8.48 -12.82 -1.22
CA ALA A 93 -7.31 -13.41 -0.55
C ALA A 93 -6.99 -14.84 -1.03
N LYS A 94 -7.85 -15.46 -1.86
CA LYS A 94 -7.76 -16.88 -2.22
C LYS A 94 -6.93 -17.19 -3.47
N THR A 95 -6.51 -16.19 -4.25
CA THR A 95 -5.91 -16.47 -5.57
C THR A 95 -4.41 -16.81 -5.52
N HIS A 96 -3.74 -16.63 -4.38
CA HIS A 96 -2.38 -17.15 -4.16
C HIS A 96 -2.37 -18.01 -2.90
N ARG A 97 -2.29 -19.32 -3.11
CA ARG A 97 -2.38 -20.38 -2.11
C ARG A 97 -1.25 -20.27 -1.07
N ILE A 98 -1.42 -19.40 -0.07
CA ILE A 98 -0.77 -19.54 1.23
C ILE A 98 -1.82 -20.17 2.14
N THR A 99 -1.63 -21.47 2.42
CA THR A 99 -2.50 -22.23 3.33
C THR A 99 -2.33 -21.69 4.75
N VAL A 100 -3.02 -20.61 5.10
CA VAL A 100 -3.28 -20.29 6.51
C VAL A 100 -4.54 -21.06 6.87
N ALA A 101 -4.42 -22.00 7.79
CA ALA A 101 -5.53 -22.77 8.33
C ALA A 101 -6.67 -21.80 8.71
N ALA A 102 -7.74 -21.82 7.92
CA ALA A 102 -8.90 -20.99 8.13
C ALA A 102 -9.49 -21.31 9.52
N ARG A 103 -9.57 -20.29 10.39
CA ARG A 103 -10.57 -20.33 11.45
C ARG A 103 -11.92 -20.10 10.78
N PRO A 104 -12.92 -20.96 10.98
CA PRO A 104 -14.28 -20.64 10.59
C PRO A 104 -14.78 -19.57 11.54
N GLN A 105 -15.48 -18.54 11.04
CA GLN A 105 -16.64 -17.91 11.69
C GLN A 105 -16.98 -16.60 10.96
N CYS A 106 -17.97 -16.69 10.07
CA CYS A 106 -18.92 -15.62 9.82
C CYS A 106 -20.30 -16.29 9.88
N GLU A 107 -21.14 -15.85 10.80
CA GLU A 107 -22.60 -16.02 10.74
C GLU A 107 -23.19 -15.02 9.74
#